data_AF-A0A074Z7G4-F1
#
_entry.id   AF-A0A074Z7G4-F1
#
_cell.length_a   1.000
_cell.length_b   1.000
_cell.length_c   1.000
_cell.angle_alpha   90.00
_cell.angle_beta   90.00
_cell.angle_gamma   90.00
#
_symmetry.space_group_name_H-M   'P 1'
#
loop_
_entity.id
_entity.type
_entity.pdbx_description
1 polymer ?
#
loop_
_entity_poly.entity_id
_entity_poly.type
_entity_poly.pdbx_seq_one_letter_code
_entity_poly.pdbx_strand_id
1 'polypeptide(L)'
;MRILPPNWEGLHPAYPSKPAPFNESALTKAPFWAGGCGALAAGLALLTKRPPAQGLKIAAWTTIIFGTASVGVERYAGRLIARPYLESKGVEIPKSKIIDRPFEIDADNYILAGGLIGLGFAASVRKPWNSVGWQRWLGAFSCGSFAGASFNQIYHYDTSASLAETIARQQTLRNMWMEDVKRFIENKAIKDSGRNPEDLKQPGMTTMADMLKNVGDAQNSMVKEMHAAAALAAQNAQEEDVDEQDPQPHFSEMREGERVFFPEPNYKWQPGSDAVQQIESHIQKLKERRSRLAGEASMLFYELASKQNDLYLTDKEDFEREQRRVDAELMGHLHTQTYIEISRLDWCIADSQKTRLQLKALENGQQWLPQKPESQLKLHHARRLLDDFDHENEVARAEMDMLAQQAVDALRDPGLGAIDMTTGKVVEDPHSQIKKDLEELKRVQKESTMIREAIAKLRTEMGIEKKDD
;
A
#
# COMPACT_ATOMS: atom_id res chain seq x y z
N MET A 1 0.01 32.02 6.42
CA MET A 1 1.43 32.34 6.20
C MET A 1 2.24 31.16 6.67
N ARG A 2 3.00 30.56 5.76
CA ARG A 2 3.84 29.40 6.05
C ARG A 2 5.31 29.74 5.95
N ILE A 3 6.09 29.40 6.98
CA ILE A 3 7.52 29.71 7.04
C ILE A 3 8.34 28.50 6.59
N LEU A 4 9.24 28.71 5.63
CA LEU A 4 10.14 27.68 5.08
C LEU A 4 9.41 26.39 4.66
N PRO A 5 8.35 26.46 3.83
CA PRO A 5 7.68 25.26 3.36
C PRO A 5 8.63 24.39 2.51
N PRO A 6 8.46 23.06 2.53
CA PRO A 6 9.13 22.18 1.59
C PRO A 6 8.71 22.56 0.16
N ASN A 7 9.68 22.78 -0.72
CA ASN A 7 9.42 23.20 -2.10
C ASN A 7 8.91 22.06 -2.99
N TRP A 8 8.95 20.83 -2.51
CA TRP A 8 8.45 19.63 -3.20
C TRP A 8 7.00 19.27 -2.82
N GLU A 9 6.45 19.91 -1.79
CA GLU A 9 5.12 19.58 -1.27
C GLU A 9 4.02 20.09 -2.21
N GLY A 10 3.03 19.24 -2.48
CA GLY A 10 1.89 19.52 -3.35
C GLY A 10 2.16 19.37 -4.85
N LEU A 11 3.38 19.05 -5.25
CA LEU A 11 3.74 18.90 -6.68
C LEU A 11 3.38 17.54 -7.26
N HIS A 12 3.22 16.53 -6.40
CA HIS A 12 2.90 15.16 -6.81
C HIS A 12 2.05 14.48 -5.72
N PRO A 13 1.15 13.54 -6.07
CA PRO A 13 0.33 12.80 -5.10
C PRO A 13 1.14 12.02 -4.05
N ALA A 14 2.38 11.64 -4.35
CA ALA A 14 3.31 11.03 -3.37
C ALA A 14 3.70 11.97 -2.23
N TYR A 15 3.61 13.29 -2.48
CA TYR A 15 3.96 14.35 -1.56
C TYR A 15 2.81 15.37 -1.47
N PRO A 16 1.63 14.97 -0.96
CA PRO A 16 0.47 15.84 -0.95
C PRO A 16 0.73 17.07 -0.09
N SER A 17 0.24 18.22 -0.53
CA SER A 17 0.20 19.41 0.33
C SER A 17 -0.85 19.21 1.39
N LYS A 18 -0.48 19.45 2.64
CA LYS A 18 -1.47 19.47 3.71
C LYS A 18 -2.55 20.52 3.40
N PRO A 19 -3.79 20.31 3.87
CA PRO A 19 -4.85 21.30 3.76
C PRO A 19 -4.72 22.35 4.87
N ALA A 20 -4.98 23.62 4.53
CA ALA A 20 -5.15 24.67 5.52
C ALA A 20 -6.39 24.33 6.39
N PRO A 21 -6.36 24.58 7.71
CA PRO A 21 -5.36 25.36 8.45
C PRO A 21 -4.18 24.53 9.01
N PHE A 22 -4.11 23.21 8.82
CA PHE A 22 -3.10 22.32 9.46
C PHE A 22 -1.74 22.27 8.74
N ASN A 23 -1.42 23.30 7.97
CA ASN A 23 -0.19 23.42 7.18
C ASN A 23 1.01 23.84 8.01
N GLU A 24 1.37 22.99 8.96
CA GLU A 24 2.51 23.21 9.83
C GLU A 24 3.84 22.96 9.08
N SER A 25 4.77 23.91 9.19
CA SER A 25 6.17 23.72 8.79
C SER A 25 6.95 22.92 9.85
N ALA A 26 8.06 22.25 9.50
CA ALA A 26 8.90 21.60 10.51
C ALA A 26 9.44 22.60 11.54
N LEU A 27 9.66 23.86 11.13
CA LEU A 27 10.12 24.91 12.01
C LEU A 27 9.11 25.23 13.12
N THR A 28 7.81 25.22 12.82
CA THR A 28 6.75 25.54 13.78
C THR A 28 6.31 24.33 14.60
N LYS A 29 6.51 23.10 14.11
CA LYS A 29 6.29 21.86 14.88
C LYS A 29 7.20 21.72 16.09
N ALA A 30 8.46 22.12 15.95
CA ALA A 30 9.44 21.97 17.03
C ALA A 30 9.06 22.71 18.32
N PRO A 31 8.73 24.02 18.31
CA PRO A 31 8.31 24.73 19.51
C PRO A 31 6.95 24.22 20.05
N PHE A 32 6.07 23.66 19.21
CA PHE A 32 4.84 23.00 19.69
C PHE A 32 5.13 21.80 20.59
N TRP A 33 5.84 20.79 20.08
CA TRP A 33 6.16 19.59 20.86
C TRP A 33 7.02 19.91 22.08
N ALA A 34 7.99 20.81 21.90
CA ALA A 34 8.85 21.26 22.97
C ALA A 34 8.09 22.01 24.08
N GLY A 35 7.13 22.86 23.70
CA GLY A 35 6.24 23.53 24.64
C GLY A 35 5.37 22.55 25.41
N GLY A 36 4.88 21.49 24.77
CA GLY A 36 4.15 20.38 25.42
C GLY A 36 5.01 19.64 26.45
N CYS A 37 6.25 19.26 26.09
CA CYS A 37 7.21 18.69 27.05
C CYS A 37 7.51 19.65 28.21
N GLY A 38 7.62 20.95 27.93
CA GLY A 38 7.81 21.98 28.95
C GLY A 38 6.62 22.10 29.90
N ALA A 39 5.39 22.05 29.38
CA ALA A 39 4.16 22.08 30.16
C ALA A 39 4.04 20.86 31.07
N LEU A 40 4.32 19.66 30.55
CA LEU A 40 4.36 18.42 31.35
C LEU A 40 5.41 18.51 32.46
N ALA A 41 6.61 18.96 32.13
CA ALA A 41 7.68 19.12 33.10
C ALA A 41 7.36 20.18 34.17
N ALA A 42 6.69 21.28 33.80
CA ALA A 42 6.22 22.27 34.75
C ALA A 42 5.14 21.68 35.68
N GLY A 43 4.20 20.89 35.16
CA GLY A 43 3.19 20.18 35.94
C GLY A 43 3.80 19.20 36.94
N LEU A 44 4.76 18.38 36.50
CA LEU A 44 5.51 17.48 37.37
C LEU A 44 6.33 18.21 38.43
N ALA A 45 6.95 19.36 38.07
CA ALA A 45 7.66 20.19 39.03
C ALA A 45 6.71 20.72 40.12
N LEU A 46 5.52 21.19 39.75
CA LEU A 46 4.50 21.65 40.70
C LEU A 46 4.05 20.52 41.63
N LEU A 47 3.78 19.33 41.09
CA LEU A 47 3.41 18.15 41.89
C LEU A 47 4.51 17.72 42.86
N THR A 48 5.78 17.88 42.46
CA THR A 48 6.95 17.56 43.29
C THR A 48 7.43 18.74 44.15
N LYS A 49 6.66 19.84 44.23
CA LYS A 49 7.00 21.08 44.96
C LYS A 49 8.34 21.71 44.53
N ARG A 50 8.77 21.44 43.29
CA ARG A 50 9.94 22.02 42.64
C ARG A 50 9.54 23.27 41.84
N PRO A 51 10.49 24.20 41.57
CA PRO A 51 10.18 25.40 40.83
C PRO A 51 9.78 25.09 39.37
N PRO A 52 8.70 25.68 38.83
CA PRO A 52 8.21 25.43 37.47
C PRO A 52 9.18 25.91 36.37
N ALA A 53 10.22 26.65 36.77
CA ALA A 53 11.41 26.99 36.02
C ALA A 53 11.94 25.87 35.10
N GLN A 54 11.91 24.64 35.60
CA GLN A 54 12.41 23.47 34.89
C GLN A 54 11.66 23.23 33.59
N GLY A 55 10.37 23.54 33.53
CA GLY A 55 9.56 23.44 32.32
C GLY A 55 10.06 24.34 31.20
N LEU A 56 10.42 25.60 31.49
CA LEU A 56 10.99 26.52 30.50
C LEU A 56 12.35 26.04 29.97
N LYS A 57 13.21 25.51 30.85
CA LYS A 57 14.51 24.96 30.45
C LYS A 57 14.35 23.74 29.56
N ILE A 58 13.45 22.83 29.93
CA ILE A 58 13.15 21.63 29.16
C ILE A 58 12.60 22.01 27.79
N ALA A 59 11.62 22.92 27.73
CA ALA A 59 11.09 23.44 26.46
C ALA A 59 12.19 24.06 25.58
N ALA A 60 13.10 24.85 26.15
CA ALA A 60 14.17 25.46 25.37
C ALA A 60 15.12 24.41 24.76
N TRP A 61 15.55 23.42 25.55
CA TRP A 61 16.44 22.36 25.06
C TRP A 61 15.77 21.43 24.07
N THR A 62 14.53 21.01 24.33
CA THR A 62 13.78 20.18 23.39
C THR A 62 13.51 20.93 22.10
N THR A 63 13.28 22.25 22.12
CA THR A 63 13.11 23.05 20.90
C THR A 63 14.36 23.03 20.03
N ILE A 64 15.56 23.14 20.61
CA ILE A 64 16.80 23.05 19.84
C ILE A 64 16.98 21.64 19.28
N ILE A 65 16.84 20.61 20.13
CA ILE A 65 17.08 19.22 19.74
C ILE A 65 16.09 18.79 18.65
N PHE A 66 14.79 19.02 18.85
CA PHE A 66 13.76 18.67 17.87
C PHE A 66 13.77 19.63 16.68
N GLY A 67 14.00 20.93 16.87
CA GLY A 67 13.96 21.92 15.79
C GLY A 67 15.08 21.75 14.78
N THR A 68 16.30 21.55 15.27
CA THR A 68 17.45 21.31 14.37
C THR A 68 17.30 19.99 13.63
N ALA A 69 16.90 18.91 14.32
CA ALA A 69 16.69 17.61 13.71
C ALA A 69 15.53 17.62 12.71
N SER A 70 14.37 18.20 13.05
CA SER A 70 13.19 18.20 12.18
C SER A 70 13.41 19.01 10.89
N VAL A 71 13.94 20.22 11.00
CA VAL A 71 14.27 21.04 9.82
C VAL A 71 15.39 20.39 9.01
N GLY A 72 16.39 19.82 9.68
CA GLY A 72 17.49 19.09 9.04
C GLY A 72 16.99 17.88 8.25
N VAL A 73 16.17 17.04 8.88
CA VAL A 73 15.59 15.83 8.27
C VAL A 73 14.67 16.19 7.11
N GLU A 74 13.81 17.20 7.24
CA GLU A 74 12.89 17.57 6.16
C GLU A 74 13.63 18.11 4.93
N ARG A 75 14.67 18.94 5.14
CA ARG A 75 15.53 19.42 4.04
C ARG A 75 16.39 18.31 3.44
N TYR A 76 16.90 17.42 4.29
CA TYR A 76 17.71 16.28 3.85
C TYR A 76 16.89 15.29 3.03
N ALA A 77 15.72 14.89 3.54
CA ALA A 77 14.76 14.05 2.83
C ALA A 77 14.30 14.69 1.52
N GLY A 78 14.03 16.00 1.53
CA GLY A 78 13.71 16.75 0.32
C GLY A 78 14.80 16.68 -0.74
N ARG A 79 16.07 16.83 -0.34
CA ARG A 79 17.21 16.82 -1.27
C ARG A 79 17.55 15.43 -1.78
N LEU A 80 17.48 14.40 -0.94
CA LEU A 80 17.93 13.05 -1.30
C LEU A 80 16.84 12.16 -1.89
N ILE A 81 15.60 12.33 -1.44
CA ILE A 81 14.50 11.43 -1.79
C ILE A 81 13.52 12.17 -2.69
N ALA A 82 12.87 13.22 -2.18
CA ALA A 82 11.75 13.86 -2.89
C ALA A 82 12.18 14.49 -4.20
N ARG A 83 13.32 15.21 -4.20
CA ARG A 83 13.79 15.89 -5.39
C ARG A 83 14.16 14.94 -6.54
N PRO A 84 15.03 13.94 -6.33
CA PRO A 84 15.36 12.96 -7.36
C PRO A 84 14.16 12.14 -7.83
N TYR A 85 13.21 11.85 -6.94
CA TYR A 85 11.96 11.16 -7.32
C TYR A 85 11.08 12.03 -8.21
N LEU A 86 10.88 13.30 -7.87
CA LEU A 86 10.07 14.22 -8.68
C LEU A 86 10.72 14.49 -10.04
N GLU A 87 12.05 14.68 -10.06
CA GLU A 87 12.82 14.84 -11.29
C GLU A 87 12.72 13.58 -12.18
N SER A 88 12.70 12.36 -11.61
CA SER A 88 12.51 11.12 -12.39
C SER A 88 11.11 10.95 -12.97
N LYS A 89 10.10 11.62 -12.39
CA LYS A 89 8.74 11.71 -12.93
C LYS A 89 8.53 12.91 -13.87
N GLY A 90 9.60 13.63 -14.22
CA GLY A 90 9.53 14.81 -15.09
C GLY A 90 8.89 16.04 -14.44
N VAL A 91 8.80 16.08 -13.10
CA VAL A 91 8.23 17.20 -12.35
C VAL A 91 9.33 18.18 -11.98
N GLU A 92 9.25 19.40 -12.52
CA GLU A 92 10.18 20.48 -12.16
C GLU A 92 9.89 21.04 -10.78
N ILE A 93 10.93 21.14 -9.94
CA ILE A 93 10.80 21.61 -8.57
C ILE A 93 11.11 23.11 -8.49
N PRO A 94 10.20 23.94 -7.98
CA PRO A 94 10.42 25.36 -7.84
C PRO A 94 11.51 25.65 -6.80
N LYS A 95 12.12 26.83 -6.92
CA LYS A 95 13.09 27.33 -5.93
C LYS A 95 12.44 27.43 -4.55
N SER A 96 13.22 27.14 -3.50
CA SER A 96 12.75 27.19 -2.13
C SER A 96 12.23 28.59 -1.77
N LYS A 97 10.97 28.66 -1.35
CA LYS A 97 10.35 29.88 -0.83
C LYS A 97 10.69 30.04 0.65
N ILE A 98 10.93 31.28 1.08
CA ILE A 98 11.11 31.57 2.52
C ILE A 98 9.75 31.70 3.20
N ILE A 99 8.81 32.33 2.52
CA ILE A 99 7.44 32.54 2.98
C ILE A 99 6.52 32.12 1.84
N ASP A 100 5.49 31.34 2.17
CA ASP A 100 4.38 31.03 1.26
C ASP A 100 3.08 31.55 1.87
N ARG A 101 2.19 32.06 1.01
CA ARG A 101 0.87 32.61 1.38
C ARG A 101 0.91 33.62 2.53
N PRO A 102 1.57 34.78 2.34
CA PRO A 102 1.80 35.74 3.42
C PRO A 102 0.51 36.33 4.03
N PHE A 103 -0.60 36.32 3.29
CA PHE A 103 -1.88 36.92 3.71
C PHE A 103 -2.93 35.90 4.18
N GLU A 104 -2.65 34.60 4.10
CA GLU A 104 -3.56 33.57 4.62
C GLU A 104 -3.29 33.33 6.11
N ILE A 105 -4.32 32.95 6.87
CA ILE A 105 -4.18 32.56 8.28
C ILE A 105 -4.04 31.04 8.33
N ASP A 106 -2.85 30.57 8.67
CA ASP A 106 -2.50 29.14 8.82
C ASP A 106 -2.14 28.81 10.28
N ALA A 107 -1.95 27.52 10.60
CA ALA A 107 -1.41 27.08 11.90
C ALA A 107 -0.14 27.83 12.31
N ASP A 108 0.77 28.09 11.36
CA ASP A 108 2.01 28.84 11.57
C ASP A 108 1.74 30.24 12.16
N ASN A 109 0.65 30.91 11.77
CA ASN A 109 0.26 32.21 12.32
C ASN A 109 -0.11 32.10 13.81
N TYR A 110 -0.90 31.11 14.20
CA TYR A 110 -1.30 30.89 15.59
C TYR A 110 -0.11 30.50 16.47
N ILE A 111 0.79 29.66 15.95
CA ILE A 111 2.01 29.24 16.64
C ILE A 111 2.92 30.45 16.89
N LEU A 112 3.17 31.28 15.86
CA LEU A 112 3.99 32.48 15.99
C LEU A 112 3.35 33.50 16.93
N ALA A 113 2.05 33.75 16.81
CA ALA A 113 1.33 34.66 17.68
C ALA A 113 1.41 34.21 19.14
N GLY A 114 1.16 32.92 19.40
CA GLY A 114 1.31 32.33 20.72
C GLY A 114 2.75 32.46 21.25
N GLY A 115 3.75 32.20 20.42
CA GLY A 115 5.16 32.34 20.79
C GLY A 115 5.55 33.79 21.15
N LEU A 116 5.08 34.77 20.37
CA LEU A 116 5.29 36.19 20.65
C LEU A 116 4.61 36.62 21.95
N ILE A 117 3.40 36.14 22.21
CA ILE A 117 2.70 36.35 23.49
C ILE A 117 3.52 35.77 24.65
N GLY A 118 4.06 34.56 24.48
CA GLY A 118 4.96 33.92 25.46
C GLY A 118 6.20 34.76 25.76
N LEU A 119 6.83 35.35 24.73
CA LEU A 119 7.94 36.29 24.91
C LEU A 119 7.49 37.56 25.64
N GLY A 120 6.30 38.08 25.36
CA GLY A 120 5.71 39.21 26.06
C GLY A 120 5.54 38.94 27.57
N PHE A 121 5.02 37.77 27.93
CA PHE A 121 4.95 37.32 29.34
C PHE A 121 6.33 37.15 29.96
N ALA A 122 7.28 36.60 29.21
CA ALA A 122 8.65 36.50 29.68
C ALA A 122 9.28 37.88 29.89
N ALA A 123 8.95 38.90 29.10
CA ALA A 123 9.48 40.26 29.26
C ALA A 123 8.85 41.01 30.45
N SER A 124 7.55 40.83 30.68
CA SER A 124 6.79 41.57 31.70
C SER A 124 7.12 41.15 33.14
N VAL A 125 7.53 39.89 33.36
CA VAL A 125 7.93 39.41 34.68
C VAL A 125 9.43 39.65 34.88
N ARG A 126 9.87 40.44 35.87
CA ARG A 126 11.30 40.76 36.05
C ARG A 126 12.18 39.51 36.21
N LYS A 127 11.71 38.48 36.92
CA LYS A 127 12.40 37.17 37.10
C LYS A 127 11.41 36.01 37.33
N PRO A 128 10.67 35.55 36.31
CA PRO A 128 9.85 34.36 36.47
C PRO A 128 10.80 33.18 36.68
N TRP A 129 10.78 32.64 37.90
CA TRP A 129 11.22 31.28 38.18
C TRP A 129 12.70 30.99 37.86
N ASN A 130 13.64 31.84 38.27
CA ASN A 130 15.10 31.55 38.23
C ASN A 130 15.67 31.04 36.88
N SER A 131 15.01 31.31 35.76
CA SER A 131 15.52 30.99 34.42
C SER A 131 16.13 32.25 33.80
N VAL A 132 17.40 32.15 33.40
CA VAL A 132 18.20 33.29 32.93
C VAL A 132 18.75 32.98 31.54
N GLY A 133 19.01 34.02 30.74
CA GLY A 133 19.63 33.89 29.42
C GLY A 133 18.67 33.38 28.33
N TRP A 134 19.22 32.75 27.30
CA TRP A 134 18.49 32.31 26.11
C TRP A 134 17.38 31.28 26.41
N GLN A 135 17.56 30.45 27.44
CA GLN A 135 16.61 29.40 27.84
C GLN A 135 15.25 29.99 28.26
N ARG A 136 15.26 31.17 28.90
CA ARG A 136 14.03 31.87 29.29
C ARG A 136 13.22 32.26 28.07
N TRP A 137 13.86 32.89 27.10
CA TRP A 137 13.19 33.43 25.90
C TRP A 137 12.73 32.30 24.98
N LEU A 138 13.60 31.34 24.67
CA LEU A 138 13.25 30.23 23.80
C LEU A 138 12.21 29.30 24.45
N GLY A 139 12.34 29.03 25.76
CA GLY A 139 11.37 28.25 26.51
C GLY A 139 10.00 28.92 26.55
N ALA A 140 9.95 30.22 26.80
CA ALA A 140 8.70 30.97 26.82
C ALA A 140 8.06 31.08 25.43
N PHE A 141 8.86 31.28 24.38
CA PHE A 141 8.37 31.23 23.00
C PHE A 141 7.75 29.87 22.67
N SER A 142 8.35 28.77 23.15
CA SER A 142 7.88 27.41 22.86
C SER A 142 6.61 27.06 23.64
N CYS A 143 6.54 27.42 24.93
CA CYS A 143 5.29 27.27 25.69
C CYS A 143 4.16 28.13 25.12
N GLY A 144 4.46 29.36 24.70
CA GLY A 144 3.49 30.22 24.01
C GLY A 144 3.04 29.63 22.66
N SER A 145 3.99 29.09 21.89
CA SER A 145 3.73 28.40 20.61
C SER A 145 2.82 27.19 20.80
N PHE A 146 3.04 26.41 21.86
CA PHE A 146 2.18 25.29 22.23
C PHE A 146 0.75 25.74 22.57
N ALA A 147 0.59 26.82 23.35
CA ALA A 147 -0.72 27.39 23.64
C ALA A 147 -1.43 27.88 22.36
N GLY A 148 -0.70 28.56 21.47
CA GLY A 148 -1.22 29.01 20.17
C GLY A 148 -1.66 27.85 19.27
N ALA A 149 -0.86 26.79 19.18
CA ALA A 149 -1.22 25.58 18.44
C ALA A 149 -2.44 24.87 19.03
N SER A 150 -2.52 24.78 20.36
CA SER A 150 -3.64 24.16 21.07
C SER A 150 -4.92 24.97 20.83
N PHE A 151 -4.83 26.30 20.86
CA PHE A 151 -5.93 27.18 20.49
C PHE A 151 -6.36 26.98 19.03
N ASN A 152 -5.41 26.87 18.10
CA ASN A 152 -5.71 26.58 16.68
C ASN A 152 -6.48 25.26 16.52
N GLN A 153 -6.04 24.20 17.22
CA GLN A 153 -6.72 22.90 17.19
C GLN A 153 -8.15 22.97 17.77
N ILE A 154 -8.32 23.65 18.90
CA ILE A 154 -9.64 23.82 19.54
C ILE A 154 -10.56 24.68 18.67
N TYR A 155 -10.05 25.79 18.13
CA TYR A 155 -10.83 26.73 17.32
C TYR A 155 -11.32 26.11 16.02
N HIS A 156 -10.52 25.23 15.41
CA HIS A 156 -10.87 24.54 14.16
C HIS A 156 -11.41 23.12 14.37
N TYR A 157 -11.80 22.75 15.59
CA TYR A 157 -12.31 21.41 15.90
C TYR A 157 -13.59 21.09 15.13
N ASP A 158 -14.52 22.04 14.98
CA ASP A 158 -15.79 21.79 14.25
C ASP A 158 -15.60 21.68 12.73
N THR A 159 -14.58 22.35 12.19
CA THR A 159 -14.16 22.18 10.78
C THR A 159 -13.40 20.87 10.53
N SER A 160 -13.10 20.08 11.57
CA SER A 160 -12.22 18.92 11.47
C SER A 160 -12.81 17.74 10.70
N ALA A 161 -14.14 17.60 10.58
CA ALA A 161 -14.73 16.42 9.91
C ALA A 161 -14.43 16.38 8.39
N SER A 162 -14.72 17.47 7.67
CA SER A 162 -14.40 17.59 6.24
C SER A 162 -12.89 17.65 5.97
N LEU A 163 -12.14 18.24 6.90
CA LEU A 163 -10.67 18.27 6.87
C LEU A 163 -10.07 16.89 7.12
N ALA A 164 -10.63 16.10 8.03
CA ALA A 164 -10.19 14.73 8.32
C ALA A 164 -10.43 13.83 7.10
N GLU A 165 -11.56 13.99 6.41
CA GLU A 165 -11.83 13.30 5.15
C GLU A 165 -10.81 13.70 4.07
N THR A 166 -10.52 15.00 3.92
CA THR A 166 -9.51 15.49 2.98
C THR A 166 -8.11 14.92 3.30
N ILE A 167 -7.74 14.91 4.58
CA ILE A 167 -6.47 14.34 5.05
C ILE A 167 -6.44 12.83 4.80
N ALA A 168 -7.54 12.11 5.08
CA ALA A 168 -7.65 10.68 4.83
C ALA A 168 -7.50 10.36 3.34
N ARG A 169 -8.19 11.10 2.47
CA ARG A 169 -8.06 10.97 1.01
C ARG A 169 -6.63 11.21 0.54
N GLN A 170 -5.98 12.26 1.04
CA GLN A 170 -4.58 12.55 0.74
C GLN A 170 -3.62 11.47 1.27
N GLN A 171 -3.91 10.88 2.43
CA GLN A 171 -3.15 9.76 2.98
C GLN A 171 -3.33 8.50 2.14
N THR A 172 -4.55 8.18 1.69
CA THR A 172 -4.80 7.05 0.79
C THR A 172 -4.05 7.21 -0.52
N LEU A 173 -4.12 8.39 -1.14
CA LEU A 173 -3.33 8.70 -2.33
C LEU A 173 -1.85 8.52 -2.04
N ARG A 174 -1.33 9.13 -0.96
CA ARG A 174 0.06 8.99 -0.57
C ARG A 174 0.46 7.51 -0.44
N ASN A 175 -0.36 6.68 0.23
CA ASN A 175 -0.07 5.27 0.45
C ASN A 175 0.04 4.49 -0.86
N MET A 176 -0.82 4.77 -1.85
CA MET A 176 -0.70 4.17 -3.19
C MET A 176 0.65 4.49 -3.85
N TRP A 177 1.18 5.70 -3.63
CA TRP A 177 2.46 6.13 -4.20
C TRP A 177 3.68 5.83 -3.32
N MET A 178 3.48 5.44 -2.06
CA MET A 178 4.58 5.12 -1.13
C MET A 178 5.37 3.91 -1.62
N GLU A 179 4.71 2.92 -2.24
CA GLU A 179 5.41 1.78 -2.84
C GLU A 179 6.32 2.20 -3.99
N ASP A 180 5.86 3.13 -4.83
CA ASP A 180 6.64 3.65 -5.95
C ASP A 180 7.85 4.47 -5.46
N VAL A 181 7.66 5.30 -4.42
CA VAL A 181 8.76 6.01 -3.75
C VAL A 181 9.74 5.02 -3.11
N LYS A 182 9.25 3.94 -2.48
CA LYS A 182 10.08 2.91 -1.86
C LYS A 182 10.93 2.19 -2.91
N ARG A 183 10.31 1.73 -4.01
CA ARG A 183 11.02 1.11 -5.15
C ARG A 183 12.06 2.06 -5.73
N PHE A 184 11.73 3.34 -5.84
CA PHE A 184 12.70 4.36 -6.26
C PHE A 184 13.90 4.48 -5.32
N ILE A 185 13.66 4.52 -4.00
CA ILE A 185 14.74 4.58 -3.00
C ILE A 185 15.61 3.33 -3.06
N GLU A 186 15.01 2.14 -3.17
CA GLU A 186 15.72 0.87 -3.31
C GLU A 186 16.59 0.86 -4.57
N ASN A 187 16.01 1.18 -5.73
CA ASN A 187 16.73 1.26 -7.00
C ASN A 187 17.86 2.30 -6.96
N LYS A 188 17.64 3.43 -6.29
CA LYS A 188 18.66 4.46 -6.10
C LYS A 188 19.78 3.99 -5.17
N ALA A 189 19.46 3.36 -4.04
CA ALA A 189 20.46 2.84 -3.11
C ALA A 189 21.34 1.76 -3.77
N ILE A 190 20.73 0.91 -4.60
CA ILE A 190 21.45 -0.11 -5.38
C ILE A 190 22.40 0.57 -6.37
N LYS A 191 21.90 1.56 -7.13
CA LYS A 191 22.73 2.34 -8.06
C LYS A 191 23.90 3.04 -7.36
N ASP A 192 23.64 3.70 -6.23
CA ASP A 192 24.64 4.45 -5.49
C ASP A 192 25.69 3.51 -4.86
N SER A 193 25.34 2.24 -4.61
CA SER A 193 26.27 1.20 -4.16
C SER A 193 27.15 0.61 -5.29
N GLY A 194 26.94 1.04 -6.53
CA GLY A 194 27.65 0.50 -7.71
C GLY A 194 27.26 -0.94 -8.06
N ARG A 195 26.18 -1.47 -7.46
CA ARG A 195 25.62 -2.77 -7.78
C ARG A 195 24.56 -2.63 -8.85
N ASN A 196 24.47 -3.61 -9.74
CA ASN A 196 23.44 -3.58 -10.76
C ASN A 196 22.10 -3.98 -10.09
N PRO A 197 20.96 -3.30 -10.38
CA PRO A 197 19.65 -3.68 -9.85
C PRO A 197 19.28 -5.14 -10.17
N GLU A 198 19.83 -5.67 -11.26
CA GLU A 198 19.66 -7.06 -11.67
C GLU A 198 20.48 -8.08 -10.86
N ASP A 199 21.51 -7.65 -10.14
CA ASP A 199 22.27 -8.53 -9.21
C ASP A 199 21.39 -8.94 -8.01
N LEU A 200 20.23 -8.31 -7.85
CA LEU A 200 19.19 -8.61 -6.87
C LEU A 200 18.01 -9.39 -7.48
N LYS A 201 18.24 -10.17 -8.56
CA LYS A 201 17.33 -11.27 -8.89
C LYS A 201 17.04 -12.06 -7.61
N GLN A 202 15.76 -12.32 -7.38
CA GLN A 202 15.20 -13.06 -6.24
C GLN A 202 16.16 -14.14 -5.73
N PRO A 203 16.29 -14.34 -4.40
CA PRO A 203 17.18 -15.35 -3.83
C PRO A 203 16.73 -16.75 -4.24
N GLY A 204 17.13 -17.18 -5.44
CA GLY A 204 17.26 -18.57 -5.83
C GLY A 204 18.46 -19.10 -5.09
N MET A 205 18.19 -19.92 -4.07
CA MET A 205 19.11 -20.76 -3.30
C MET A 205 20.59 -20.66 -3.71
N THR A 206 21.31 -19.69 -3.14
CA THR A 206 22.77 -19.75 -3.08
C THR A 206 23.15 -20.94 -2.21
N THR A 207 23.91 -21.88 -2.76
CA THR A 207 24.43 -23.04 -2.02
C THR A 207 25.18 -22.58 -0.77
N MET A 208 24.91 -23.21 0.37
CA MET A 208 25.44 -22.90 1.71
C MET A 208 26.98 -22.79 1.79
N ALA A 209 27.68 -23.37 0.82
CA ALA A 209 29.13 -23.27 0.65
C ALA A 209 29.62 -21.85 0.25
N ASP A 210 28.84 -21.08 -0.52
CA ASP A 210 29.21 -19.72 -0.95
C ASP A 210 28.94 -18.67 0.14
N MET A 211 27.94 -18.90 1.00
CA MET A 211 27.67 -18.03 2.16
C MET A 211 28.76 -18.11 3.23
N LEU A 212 29.40 -19.27 3.40
CA LEU A 212 30.47 -19.45 4.39
C LEU A 212 31.81 -18.83 3.98
N LYS A 213 31.99 -18.52 2.69
CA LYS A 213 33.28 -18.05 2.15
C LYS A 213 33.48 -16.53 2.23
N ASN A 214 32.41 -15.75 2.34
CA ASN A 214 32.46 -14.28 2.23
C ASN A 214 32.13 -13.51 3.52
N VAL A 215 31.99 -14.17 4.67
CA VAL A 215 31.74 -13.49 5.96
C VAL A 215 32.95 -13.66 6.88
N GLY A 216 34.03 -12.99 6.49
CA GLY A 216 35.18 -12.69 7.34
C GLY A 216 35.09 -11.25 7.86
N ASP A 217 35.23 -11.14 9.18
CA ASP A 217 35.64 -9.98 9.98
C ASP A 217 34.58 -9.03 10.61
N ALA A 218 34.29 -9.38 11.87
CA ALA A 218 34.23 -8.54 13.08
C ALA A 218 33.03 -7.63 13.42
N GLN A 219 32.03 -7.43 12.55
CA GLN A 219 30.87 -6.54 12.90
C GLN A 219 29.50 -7.24 13.00
N ASN A 220 29.47 -8.56 13.18
CA ASN A 220 28.31 -9.37 12.80
C ASN A 220 27.67 -10.20 13.93
N SER A 221 27.67 -9.73 15.19
CA SER A 221 26.89 -10.39 16.26
C SER A 221 25.46 -9.84 16.33
N MET A 222 25.30 -8.52 16.38
CA MET A 222 23.98 -7.86 16.47
C MET A 222 23.15 -8.04 15.20
N VAL A 223 23.79 -8.03 14.03
CA VAL A 223 23.15 -8.27 12.73
C VAL A 223 22.80 -9.75 12.55
N LYS A 224 23.60 -10.69 13.09
CA LYS A 224 23.24 -12.11 13.14
C LYS A 224 22.02 -12.36 14.02
N GLU A 225 21.90 -11.71 15.17
CA GLU A 225 20.74 -11.84 16.04
C GLU A 225 19.49 -11.21 15.41
N MET A 226 19.61 -10.02 14.80
CA MET A 226 18.50 -9.40 14.07
C MET A 226 18.09 -10.20 12.83
N HIS A 227 19.04 -10.76 12.06
CA HIS A 227 18.70 -11.61 10.91
C HIS A 227 18.17 -12.97 11.33
N ALA A 228 18.66 -13.56 12.43
CA ALA A 228 18.08 -14.77 12.98
C ALA A 228 16.65 -14.51 13.44
N ALA A 229 16.39 -13.39 14.15
CA ALA A 229 15.05 -13.00 14.57
C ALA A 229 14.13 -12.65 13.40
N ALA A 230 14.65 -11.99 12.35
CA ALA A 230 13.89 -11.66 11.15
C ALA A 230 13.64 -12.89 10.26
N ALA A 231 14.59 -13.84 10.20
CA ALA A 231 14.40 -15.11 9.51
C ALA A 231 13.41 -16.01 10.26
N LEU A 232 13.46 -16.03 11.60
CA LEU A 232 12.44 -16.71 12.42
C LEU A 232 11.09 -16.02 12.28
N ALA A 233 11.03 -14.69 12.24
CA ALA A 233 9.78 -13.95 12.02
C ALA A 233 9.23 -14.11 10.59
N ALA A 234 10.09 -14.26 9.57
CA ALA A 234 9.69 -14.50 8.19
C ALA A 234 9.32 -15.96 7.93
N GLN A 235 10.00 -16.92 8.56
CA GLN A 235 9.57 -18.32 8.61
C GLN A 235 8.24 -18.42 9.35
N ASN A 236 8.11 -17.82 10.52
CA ASN A 236 6.84 -17.79 11.23
C ASN A 236 5.76 -17.10 10.40
N ALA A 237 6.01 -15.98 9.72
CA ALA A 237 5.02 -15.30 8.89
C ALA A 237 4.66 -16.05 7.58
N GLN A 238 5.53 -16.94 7.08
CA GLN A 238 5.23 -17.84 5.95
C GLN A 238 4.62 -19.17 6.41
N GLU A 239 4.86 -19.59 7.66
CA GLU A 239 4.30 -20.80 8.28
C GLU A 239 3.00 -20.53 9.08
N GLU A 240 2.64 -19.27 9.37
CA GLU A 240 1.55 -18.94 10.31
C GLU A 240 0.12 -18.97 9.75
N ASP A 241 -0.16 -19.18 8.46
CA ASP A 241 -1.58 -19.21 8.04
C ASP A 241 -1.90 -20.05 6.79
N VAL A 242 -1.26 -21.22 6.67
CA VAL A 242 -1.79 -22.31 5.84
C VAL A 242 -1.83 -23.55 6.71
N ASP A 243 -3.03 -23.93 7.15
CA ASP A 243 -3.43 -25.11 7.94
C ASP A 243 -2.65 -26.41 7.56
N GLU A 244 -1.37 -26.52 7.92
CA GLU A 244 -0.61 -27.76 7.74
C GLU A 244 -1.00 -28.80 8.80
N GLN A 245 -1.58 -28.35 9.92
CA GLN A 245 -1.99 -29.21 11.04
C GLN A 245 -3.41 -29.79 10.88
N ASP A 246 -4.26 -29.18 10.04
CA ASP A 246 -5.60 -29.70 9.69
C ASP A 246 -5.95 -29.32 8.25
N PRO A 247 -5.34 -29.96 7.24
CA PRO A 247 -5.55 -29.60 5.85
C PRO A 247 -7.05 -29.75 5.53
N GLN A 248 -7.71 -28.65 5.18
CA GLN A 248 -9.09 -28.68 4.69
C GLN A 248 -9.09 -28.99 3.18
N PRO A 249 -10.23 -29.38 2.59
CA PRO A 249 -10.33 -29.68 1.15
C PRO A 249 -9.97 -28.50 0.24
N HIS A 250 -10.04 -27.28 0.75
CA HIS A 250 -9.69 -26.03 0.08
C HIS A 250 -8.66 -25.26 0.91
N PHE A 251 -7.85 -24.43 0.25
CA PHE A 251 -7.01 -23.48 0.99
C PHE A 251 -7.87 -22.49 1.78
N SER A 252 -7.43 -22.17 2.99
CA SER A 252 -8.10 -21.19 3.84
C SER A 252 -7.13 -20.47 4.78
N GLU A 253 -7.47 -19.23 5.13
CA GLU A 253 -6.70 -18.31 5.97
C GLU A 253 -7.63 -17.73 7.06
N MET A 254 -7.13 -17.46 8.26
CA MET A 254 -7.90 -16.82 9.32
C MET A 254 -7.81 -15.29 9.22
N ARG A 255 -8.88 -14.63 8.76
CA ARG A 255 -8.97 -13.15 8.74
C ARG A 255 -9.97 -12.65 9.76
N GLU A 256 -9.52 -11.79 10.66
CA GLU A 256 -10.37 -11.12 11.66
C GLU A 256 -11.19 -12.09 12.54
N GLY A 257 -10.64 -13.29 12.81
CA GLY A 257 -11.32 -14.34 13.56
C GLY A 257 -12.30 -15.19 12.75
N GLU A 258 -12.41 -14.95 11.44
CA GLU A 258 -13.20 -15.74 10.51
C GLU A 258 -12.30 -16.45 9.49
N ARG A 259 -12.59 -17.73 9.23
CA ARG A 259 -11.86 -18.53 8.23
C ARG A 259 -12.32 -18.15 6.83
N VAL A 260 -11.43 -17.63 5.98
CA VAL A 260 -11.65 -17.28 4.55
C VAL A 260 -11.23 -18.44 3.65
N PHE A 261 -12.09 -18.86 2.72
CA PHE A 261 -11.79 -19.96 1.79
C PHE A 261 -11.42 -19.44 0.41
N PHE A 262 -10.37 -20.00 -0.18
CA PHE A 262 -9.95 -19.71 -1.55
C PHE A 262 -10.54 -20.73 -2.53
N PRO A 263 -10.86 -20.32 -3.77
CA PRO A 263 -11.38 -21.20 -4.82
C PRO A 263 -10.28 -22.07 -5.43
N GLU A 264 -9.48 -22.71 -4.58
CA GLU A 264 -8.37 -23.57 -4.94
C GLU A 264 -8.42 -24.86 -4.12
N PRO A 265 -8.36 -26.03 -4.76
CA PRO A 265 -8.36 -27.30 -4.07
C PRO A 265 -7.01 -27.48 -3.35
N ASN A 266 -7.06 -27.94 -2.12
CA ASN A 266 -5.85 -28.24 -1.36
C ASN A 266 -5.42 -29.68 -1.61
N TYR A 267 -4.51 -29.89 -2.55
CA TYR A 267 -4.01 -31.22 -2.89
C TYR A 267 -3.20 -31.90 -1.77
N LYS A 268 -2.83 -31.18 -0.69
CA LYS A 268 -2.24 -31.79 0.50
C LYS A 268 -3.27 -32.53 1.36
N TRP A 269 -4.56 -32.21 1.23
CA TRP A 269 -5.63 -32.95 1.92
C TRP A 269 -5.76 -34.36 1.37
N GLN A 270 -5.59 -35.35 2.26
CA GLN A 270 -5.77 -36.76 1.92
C GLN A 270 -7.03 -37.28 2.61
N PRO A 271 -7.96 -37.91 1.86
CA PRO A 271 -9.18 -38.42 2.43
C PRO A 271 -8.89 -39.60 3.38
N GLY A 272 -9.23 -39.44 4.66
CA GLY A 272 -9.24 -40.53 5.65
C GLY A 272 -10.53 -41.37 5.62
N SER A 273 -10.71 -42.25 6.62
CA SER A 273 -11.94 -43.07 6.75
C SER A 273 -13.22 -42.24 6.88
N ASP A 274 -13.10 -41.04 7.46
CA ASP A 274 -14.22 -40.16 7.76
C ASP A 274 -14.36 -39.05 6.71
N ALA A 275 -13.69 -39.18 5.55
CA ALA A 275 -13.58 -38.13 4.55
C ALA A 275 -14.93 -37.64 4.01
N VAL A 276 -15.90 -38.56 3.82
CA VAL A 276 -17.25 -38.17 3.38
C VAL A 276 -17.93 -37.28 4.41
N GLN A 277 -17.83 -37.61 5.70
CA GLN A 277 -18.43 -36.83 6.78
C GLN A 277 -17.72 -35.48 6.96
N GLN A 278 -16.39 -35.44 6.81
CA GLN A 278 -15.61 -34.20 6.81
C GLN A 278 -16.04 -33.26 5.67
N ILE A 279 -16.19 -33.80 4.46
CA ILE A 279 -16.64 -33.03 3.29
C ILE A 279 -18.09 -32.54 3.47
N GLU A 280 -18.99 -33.35 4.03
CA GLU A 280 -20.37 -32.94 4.31
C GLU A 280 -20.41 -31.80 5.35
N SER A 281 -19.60 -31.88 6.40
CA SER A 281 -19.42 -30.81 7.40
C SER A 281 -18.85 -29.54 6.75
N HIS A 282 -17.84 -29.67 5.89
CA HIS A 282 -17.25 -28.56 5.14
C HIS A 282 -18.27 -27.87 4.23
N ILE A 283 -19.03 -28.64 3.45
CA ILE A 283 -20.12 -28.11 2.61
C ILE A 283 -21.13 -27.34 3.45
N GLN A 284 -21.47 -27.84 4.64
CA GLN A 284 -22.42 -27.18 5.53
C GLN A 284 -21.87 -25.83 6.03
N LYS A 285 -20.61 -25.77 6.45
CA LYS A 285 -19.94 -24.52 6.83
C LYS A 285 -19.91 -23.49 5.68
N LEU A 286 -19.57 -23.94 4.48
CA LEU A 286 -19.57 -23.08 3.29
C LEU A 286 -20.97 -22.53 2.98
N LYS A 287 -22.01 -23.37 3.07
CA LYS A 287 -23.41 -22.96 2.87
C LYS A 287 -23.89 -21.95 3.91
N GLU A 288 -23.56 -22.15 5.17
CA GLU A 288 -23.90 -21.23 6.25
C GLU A 288 -23.28 -19.85 6.02
N ARG A 289 -21.98 -19.82 5.71
CA ARG A 289 -21.30 -18.58 5.38
C ARG A 289 -21.86 -17.90 4.14
N ARG A 290 -22.07 -18.67 3.06
CA ARG A 290 -22.68 -18.18 1.82
C ARG A 290 -24.07 -17.58 2.09
N SER A 291 -24.87 -18.21 2.95
CA SER A 291 -26.19 -17.70 3.34
C SER A 291 -26.09 -16.38 4.10
N ARG A 292 -25.11 -16.24 5.00
CA ARG A 292 -24.87 -14.98 5.71
C ARG A 292 -24.44 -13.86 4.76
N LEU A 293 -23.43 -14.11 3.92
CA LEU A 293 -22.96 -13.14 2.92
C LEU A 293 -24.07 -12.76 1.93
N ALA A 294 -24.94 -13.69 1.55
CA ALA A 294 -26.09 -13.38 0.69
C ALA A 294 -27.09 -12.42 1.38
N GLY A 295 -27.29 -12.57 2.69
CA GLY A 295 -28.08 -11.63 3.49
C GLY A 295 -27.44 -10.24 3.54
N GLU A 296 -26.13 -10.17 3.78
CA GLU A 296 -25.35 -8.93 3.78
C GLU A 296 -25.37 -8.25 2.40
N ALA A 297 -25.14 -9.00 1.32
CA ALA A 297 -25.20 -8.49 -0.04
C ALA A 297 -26.59 -7.93 -0.38
N SER A 298 -27.67 -8.59 0.06
CA SER A 298 -29.04 -8.09 -0.14
C SER A 298 -29.27 -6.76 0.59
N MET A 299 -28.75 -6.62 1.81
CA MET A 299 -28.82 -5.38 2.57
C MET A 299 -28.00 -4.27 1.91
N LEU A 300 -26.76 -4.56 1.50
CA LEU A 300 -25.90 -3.61 0.78
C LEU A 300 -26.54 -3.16 -0.53
N PHE A 301 -27.18 -4.07 -1.26
CA PHE A 301 -27.88 -3.73 -2.49
C PHE A 301 -29.07 -2.80 -2.25
N TYR A 302 -29.85 -3.06 -1.19
CA TYR A 302 -30.96 -2.20 -0.80
C TYR A 302 -30.47 -0.78 -0.45
N GLU A 303 -29.42 -0.67 0.38
CA GLU A 303 -28.83 0.62 0.76
C GLU A 303 -28.22 1.35 -0.45
N LEU A 304 -27.54 0.63 -1.33
CA LEU A 304 -27.02 1.15 -2.59
C LEU A 304 -28.14 1.72 -3.46
N ALA A 305 -29.24 0.96 -3.64
CA ALA A 305 -30.38 1.39 -4.43
C ALA A 305 -31.04 2.65 -3.83
N SER A 306 -31.17 2.72 -2.50
CA SER A 306 -31.68 3.92 -1.82
C SER A 306 -30.77 5.13 -2.05
N LYS A 307 -29.45 4.98 -1.84
CA LYS A 307 -28.47 6.07 -2.04
C LYS A 307 -28.40 6.53 -3.50
N GLN A 308 -28.46 5.59 -4.44
CA GLN A 308 -28.52 5.91 -5.87
C GLN A 308 -29.81 6.67 -6.21
N ASN A 309 -30.95 6.26 -5.66
CA ASN A 309 -32.20 6.97 -5.85
C ASN A 309 -32.12 8.42 -5.31
N ASP A 310 -31.59 8.61 -4.10
CA ASP A 310 -31.37 9.94 -3.52
C ASP A 310 -30.42 10.80 -4.35
N LEU A 311 -29.37 10.19 -4.91
CA LEU A 311 -28.45 10.83 -5.83
C LEU A 311 -29.15 11.28 -7.12
N TYR A 312 -30.00 10.43 -7.71
CA TYR A 312 -30.74 10.75 -8.93
C TYR A 312 -31.81 11.84 -8.72
N LEU A 313 -32.39 11.92 -7.52
CA LEU A 313 -33.36 12.96 -7.18
C LEU A 313 -32.70 14.31 -6.83
N THR A 314 -31.38 14.37 -6.72
CA THR A 314 -30.64 15.60 -6.44
C THR A 314 -30.33 16.36 -7.73
N ASP A 315 -31.14 17.38 -8.06
CA ASP A 315 -30.99 18.17 -9.29
C ASP A 315 -29.76 19.09 -9.30
N LYS A 316 -29.29 19.55 -8.13
CA LYS A 316 -28.20 20.52 -8.03
C LYS A 316 -26.84 19.84 -8.04
N GLU A 317 -25.93 20.31 -8.89
CA GLU A 317 -24.52 19.95 -8.84
C GLU A 317 -23.83 20.75 -7.73
N ASP A 318 -23.94 20.24 -6.50
CA ASP A 318 -23.29 20.80 -5.32
C ASP A 318 -22.47 19.72 -4.57
N PHE A 319 -21.82 20.16 -3.50
CA PHE A 319 -21.00 19.28 -2.65
C PHE A 319 -21.81 18.10 -2.08
N GLU A 320 -23.10 18.28 -1.80
CA GLU A 320 -23.94 17.18 -1.28
C GLU A 320 -24.18 16.10 -2.33
N ARG A 321 -24.39 16.49 -3.60
CA ARG A 321 -24.52 15.52 -4.69
C ARG A 321 -23.24 14.71 -4.88
N GLU A 322 -22.08 15.36 -4.81
CA GLU A 322 -20.79 14.67 -4.90
C GLU A 322 -20.56 13.71 -3.72
N GLN A 323 -20.92 14.11 -2.50
CA GLN A 323 -20.86 13.20 -1.34
C GLN A 323 -21.77 11.98 -1.53
N ARG A 324 -23.01 12.18 -2.00
CA ARG A 324 -23.95 11.10 -2.30
C ARG A 324 -23.41 10.16 -3.38
N ARG A 325 -22.68 10.68 -4.37
CA ARG A 325 -22.00 9.88 -5.41
C ARG A 325 -20.94 8.98 -4.79
N VAL A 326 -20.04 9.54 -3.97
CA VAL A 326 -18.97 8.78 -3.30
C VAL A 326 -19.55 7.70 -2.38
N ASP A 327 -20.60 8.03 -1.62
CA ASP A 327 -21.32 7.08 -0.77
C ASP A 327 -21.91 5.90 -1.58
N ALA A 328 -22.55 6.20 -2.72
CA ALA A 328 -23.09 5.17 -3.61
C ALA A 328 -21.98 4.32 -4.24
N GLU A 329 -20.84 4.92 -4.61
CA GLU A 329 -19.69 4.19 -5.16
C GLU A 329 -19.06 3.25 -4.13
N LEU A 330 -18.88 3.71 -2.88
CA LEU A 330 -18.38 2.88 -1.79
C LEU A 330 -19.30 1.69 -1.53
N MET A 331 -20.61 1.91 -1.47
CA MET A 331 -21.60 0.83 -1.31
C MET A 331 -21.59 -0.13 -2.49
N GLY A 332 -21.42 0.39 -3.72
CA GLY A 332 -21.27 -0.42 -4.92
C GLY A 332 -20.02 -1.32 -4.87
N HIS A 333 -18.90 -0.79 -4.37
CA HIS A 333 -17.67 -1.55 -4.20
C HIS A 333 -17.82 -2.65 -3.14
N LEU A 334 -18.36 -2.33 -1.96
CA LEU A 334 -18.62 -3.30 -0.90
C LEU A 334 -19.53 -4.42 -1.39
N HIS A 335 -20.65 -4.08 -2.03
CA HIS A 335 -21.57 -5.04 -2.61
C HIS A 335 -20.89 -5.96 -3.63
N THR A 336 -20.06 -5.40 -4.53
CA THR A 336 -19.32 -6.16 -5.54
C THR A 336 -18.34 -7.13 -4.89
N GLN A 337 -17.60 -6.69 -3.88
CA GLN A 337 -16.66 -7.52 -3.15
C GLN A 337 -17.37 -8.68 -2.43
N THR A 338 -18.48 -8.41 -1.74
CA THR A 338 -19.30 -9.46 -1.11
C THR A 338 -19.81 -10.48 -2.13
N TYR A 339 -20.24 -10.03 -3.32
CA TYR A 339 -20.67 -10.95 -4.40
C TYR A 339 -19.53 -11.81 -4.97
N ILE A 340 -18.31 -11.26 -5.07
CA ILE A 340 -17.13 -12.04 -5.46
C ILE A 340 -16.87 -13.13 -4.43
N GLU A 341 -16.98 -12.82 -3.14
CA GLU A 341 -16.81 -13.82 -2.07
C GLU A 341 -17.90 -14.90 -2.09
N ILE A 342 -19.16 -14.53 -2.31
CA ILE A 342 -20.25 -15.50 -2.51
C ILE A 342 -19.93 -16.42 -3.70
N SER A 343 -19.44 -15.86 -4.81
CA SER A 343 -19.11 -16.63 -6.01
C SER A 343 -17.96 -17.62 -5.75
N ARG A 344 -16.95 -17.21 -4.97
CA ARG A 344 -15.87 -18.10 -4.52
C ARG A 344 -16.41 -19.24 -3.67
N LEU A 345 -17.31 -18.96 -2.74
CA LEU A 345 -17.95 -20.00 -1.92
C LEU A 345 -18.81 -20.95 -2.76
N ASP A 346 -19.55 -20.44 -3.75
CA ASP A 346 -20.34 -21.26 -4.68
C ASP A 346 -19.45 -22.24 -5.45
N TRP A 347 -18.28 -21.78 -5.89
CA TRP A 347 -17.27 -22.65 -6.48
C TRP A 347 -16.79 -23.72 -5.49
N CYS A 348 -16.40 -23.34 -4.28
CA CYS A 348 -15.91 -24.29 -3.27
C CYS A 348 -16.97 -25.33 -2.87
N ILE A 349 -18.25 -24.92 -2.83
CA ILE A 349 -19.38 -25.81 -2.56
C ILE A 349 -19.54 -26.81 -3.70
N ALA A 350 -19.50 -26.36 -4.96
CA ALA A 350 -19.61 -27.24 -6.13
C ALA A 350 -18.44 -28.23 -6.19
N ASP A 351 -17.22 -27.77 -5.95
CA ASP A 351 -16.04 -28.63 -5.91
C ASP A 351 -16.10 -29.65 -4.78
N SER A 352 -16.49 -29.22 -3.57
CA SER A 352 -16.69 -30.13 -2.44
C SER A 352 -17.80 -31.16 -2.70
N GLN A 353 -18.88 -30.80 -3.39
CA GLN A 353 -19.93 -31.73 -3.79
C GLN A 353 -19.42 -32.77 -4.79
N LYS A 354 -18.61 -32.36 -5.77
CA LYS A 354 -17.92 -33.25 -6.70
C LYS A 354 -17.05 -34.24 -5.93
N THR A 355 -16.19 -33.76 -5.03
CA THR A 355 -15.31 -34.59 -4.20
C THR A 355 -16.11 -35.58 -3.34
N ARG A 356 -17.23 -35.14 -2.73
CA ARG A 356 -18.13 -36.03 -1.99
C ARG A 356 -18.66 -37.19 -2.84
N LEU A 357 -19.08 -36.90 -4.07
CA LEU A 357 -19.60 -37.92 -4.99
C LEU A 357 -18.51 -38.91 -5.44
N GLN A 358 -17.29 -38.40 -5.66
CA GLN A 358 -16.12 -39.24 -5.96
C GLN A 358 -15.79 -40.19 -4.81
N LEU A 359 -15.80 -39.70 -3.57
CA LEU A 359 -15.56 -40.52 -2.37
C LEU A 359 -16.65 -41.57 -2.17
N LYS A 360 -17.93 -41.19 -2.29
CA LYS A 360 -19.05 -42.15 -2.18
C LYS A 360 -19.02 -43.23 -3.27
N ALA A 361 -18.59 -42.88 -4.49
CA ALA A 361 -18.40 -43.90 -5.54
C ALA A 361 -17.27 -44.86 -5.15
N LEU A 362 -16.15 -44.33 -4.65
CA LEU A 362 -14.99 -45.11 -4.24
C LEU A 362 -15.29 -46.06 -3.07
N GLU A 363 -16.08 -45.62 -2.08
CA GLU A 363 -16.60 -46.47 -0.98
C GLU A 363 -17.42 -47.66 -1.51
N ASN A 364 -18.14 -47.46 -2.61
CA ASN A 364 -18.93 -48.49 -3.28
C ASN A 364 -18.13 -49.31 -4.33
N GLY A 365 -16.81 -49.10 -4.42
CA GLY A 365 -15.95 -49.75 -5.41
C GLY A 365 -16.20 -49.31 -6.85
N GLN A 366 -16.82 -48.14 -7.05
CA GLN A 366 -17.14 -47.56 -8.35
C GLN A 366 -16.28 -46.33 -8.64
N GLN A 367 -16.06 -46.03 -9.92
CA GLN A 367 -15.48 -44.76 -10.34
C GLN A 367 -16.59 -43.74 -10.60
N TRP A 368 -16.52 -42.58 -9.95
CA TRP A 368 -17.43 -41.49 -10.29
C TRP A 368 -17.07 -40.90 -11.66
N LEU A 369 -18.07 -40.83 -12.54
CA LEU A 369 -17.96 -40.14 -13.82
C LEU A 369 -18.96 -38.98 -13.83
N PRO A 370 -18.56 -37.78 -14.26
CA PRO A 370 -19.49 -36.66 -14.40
C PRO A 370 -20.57 -37.03 -15.42
N GLN A 371 -21.83 -36.93 -15.01
CA GLN A 371 -22.94 -37.08 -15.94
C GLN A 371 -22.95 -35.85 -16.86
N LYS A 372 -22.87 -36.08 -18.17
CA LYS A 372 -23.07 -34.99 -19.14
C LYS A 372 -24.52 -34.49 -18.97
N PRO A 373 -24.75 -33.20 -18.66
CA PRO A 373 -26.11 -32.68 -18.61
C PRO A 373 -26.79 -32.92 -19.95
N GLU A 374 -27.98 -33.53 -19.95
CA GLU A 374 -28.74 -33.86 -21.18
C GLU A 374 -29.15 -32.60 -21.97
N SER A 375 -29.06 -31.41 -21.38
CA SER A 375 -29.39 -30.15 -22.03
C SER A 375 -28.24 -29.64 -22.91
N GLN A 376 -28.52 -29.43 -24.20
CA GLN A 376 -27.72 -28.62 -25.14
C GLN A 376 -27.67 -27.12 -24.76
N LEU A 377 -27.71 -26.78 -23.48
CA LEU A 377 -27.72 -25.40 -22.99
C LEU A 377 -26.34 -24.76 -23.22
N LYS A 378 -26.23 -24.15 -24.40
CA LYS A 378 -25.39 -23.02 -24.79
C LYS A 378 -23.94 -23.08 -24.32
N LEU A 379 -23.16 -23.92 -25.02
CA LEU A 379 -21.70 -23.78 -25.18
C LEU A 379 -21.28 -22.35 -25.60
N HIS A 380 -22.21 -21.47 -25.98
CA HIS A 380 -21.96 -20.07 -26.29
C HIS A 380 -21.21 -19.30 -25.19
N HIS A 381 -21.42 -19.59 -23.91
CA HIS A 381 -20.68 -18.89 -22.85
C HIS A 381 -19.23 -19.35 -22.77
N ALA A 382 -19.00 -20.68 -22.78
CA ALA A 382 -17.65 -21.23 -22.86
C ALA A 382 -16.92 -20.80 -24.13
N ARG A 383 -17.63 -20.77 -25.28
CA ARG A 383 -17.13 -20.26 -26.55
C ARG A 383 -16.70 -18.80 -26.43
N ARG A 384 -17.57 -17.92 -25.91
CA ARG A 384 -17.25 -16.51 -25.67
C ARG A 384 -16.02 -16.36 -24.76
N LEU A 385 -15.96 -17.07 -23.64
CA LEU A 385 -14.80 -17.00 -22.73
C LEU A 385 -13.52 -17.46 -23.43
N LEU A 386 -13.57 -18.56 -24.18
CA LEU A 386 -12.41 -19.04 -24.94
C LEU A 386 -12.03 -18.09 -26.08
N ASP A 387 -12.98 -17.35 -26.66
CA ASP A 387 -12.72 -16.32 -27.67
C ASP A 387 -12.10 -15.06 -27.04
N ASP A 388 -12.60 -14.63 -25.88
CA ASP A 388 -12.06 -13.50 -25.11
C ASP A 388 -10.62 -13.82 -24.65
N PHE A 389 -10.37 -15.03 -24.12
CA PHE A 389 -9.02 -15.49 -23.76
C PHE A 389 -8.09 -15.62 -24.97
N ASP A 390 -8.59 -16.13 -26.10
CA ASP A 390 -7.82 -16.18 -27.35
C ASP A 390 -7.44 -14.76 -27.80
N HIS A 391 -8.37 -13.82 -27.72
CA HIS A 391 -8.15 -12.42 -28.10
C HIS A 391 -7.12 -11.76 -27.19
N GLU A 392 -7.26 -11.87 -25.87
CA GLU A 392 -6.28 -11.34 -24.91
C GLU A 392 -4.89 -11.94 -25.13
N ASN A 393 -4.80 -13.25 -25.39
CA ASN A 393 -3.53 -13.91 -25.67
C ASN A 393 -2.95 -13.50 -27.03
N GLU A 394 -3.79 -13.24 -28.05
CA GLU A 394 -3.38 -12.70 -29.35
C GLU A 394 -2.85 -11.25 -29.22
N VAL A 395 -3.52 -10.41 -28.43
CA VAL A 395 -3.07 -9.04 -28.12
C VAL A 395 -1.72 -9.06 -27.40
N ALA A 396 -1.62 -9.85 -26.32
CA ALA A 396 -0.37 -9.98 -25.56
C ALA A 396 0.79 -10.49 -26.46
N ARG A 397 0.50 -11.40 -27.40
CA ARG A 397 1.49 -11.89 -28.36
C ARG A 397 1.89 -10.82 -29.37
N ALA A 398 0.94 -10.05 -29.91
CA ALA A 398 1.24 -8.96 -30.82
C ALA A 398 2.13 -7.90 -30.16
N GLU A 399 1.86 -7.59 -28.89
CA GLU A 399 2.70 -6.71 -28.07
C GLU A 399 4.11 -7.31 -27.87
N MET A 400 4.20 -8.59 -27.52
CA MET A 400 5.48 -9.29 -27.36
C MET A 400 6.30 -9.37 -28.67
N ASP A 401 5.65 -9.66 -29.80
CA ASP A 401 6.31 -9.73 -31.11
C ASP A 401 6.81 -8.34 -31.55
N MET A 402 6.04 -7.28 -31.27
CA MET A 402 6.48 -5.90 -31.48
C MET A 402 7.69 -5.56 -30.62
N LEU A 403 7.67 -5.89 -29.33
CA LEU A 403 8.82 -5.66 -28.42
C LEU A 403 10.05 -6.46 -28.85
N ALA A 404 9.87 -7.71 -29.29
CA ALA A 404 10.96 -8.55 -29.79
C ALA A 404 11.56 -7.97 -31.08
N GLN A 405 10.73 -7.46 -32.00
CA GLN A 405 11.19 -6.83 -33.23
C GLN A 405 11.96 -5.52 -32.93
N GLN A 406 11.46 -4.69 -32.01
CA GLN A 406 12.15 -3.49 -31.54
C GLN A 406 13.53 -3.82 -30.93
N ALA A 407 13.61 -4.90 -30.14
CA ALA A 407 14.86 -5.41 -29.59
C ALA A 407 15.83 -5.86 -30.69
N VAL A 408 15.37 -6.59 -31.70
CA VAL A 408 16.21 -7.03 -32.84
C VAL A 408 16.73 -5.85 -33.66
N ASP A 409 15.87 -4.85 -33.91
CA ASP A 409 16.25 -3.68 -34.69
C ASP A 409 17.25 -2.79 -33.91
N ALA A 410 17.09 -2.69 -32.58
CA ALA A 410 18.07 -2.03 -31.71
C ALA A 410 19.44 -2.75 -31.70
N LEU A 411 19.49 -4.07 -31.92
CA LEU A 411 20.76 -4.80 -32.08
C LEU A 411 21.44 -4.54 -33.43
N ARG A 412 20.70 -4.09 -34.46
CA ARG A 412 21.22 -3.86 -35.82
C ARG A 412 21.78 -2.45 -36.03
N ASP A 413 21.31 -1.47 -35.26
CA ASP A 413 21.80 -0.09 -35.31
C ASP A 413 22.61 0.27 -34.05
N PRO A 414 23.95 0.16 -34.09
CA PRO A 414 24.81 0.45 -32.92
C PRO A 414 24.87 1.95 -32.55
N GLY A 415 24.16 2.84 -33.27
CA GLY A 415 24.14 4.27 -33.00
C GLY A 415 23.15 4.73 -31.92
N LEU A 416 22.21 3.87 -31.51
CA LEU A 416 21.24 4.17 -30.46
C LEU A 416 21.75 3.63 -29.12
N GLY A 417 22.27 4.52 -28.27
CA GLY A 417 22.53 4.18 -26.88
C GLY A 417 21.24 3.66 -26.25
N ALA A 418 21.17 2.36 -25.95
CA ALA A 418 19.95 1.79 -25.39
C ALA A 418 19.74 2.39 -24.00
N ILE A 419 18.61 3.07 -23.85
CA ILE A 419 18.13 3.53 -22.56
C ILE A 419 17.28 2.38 -22.04
N ASP A 420 17.69 1.79 -20.92
CA ASP A 420 16.89 0.80 -20.22
C ASP A 420 15.51 1.39 -19.91
N MET A 421 14.45 0.82 -20.48
CA MET A 421 13.08 1.36 -20.36
C MET A 421 12.54 1.31 -18.93
N THR A 422 13.13 0.49 -18.06
CA THR A 422 12.75 0.38 -16.64
C THR A 422 13.53 1.35 -15.75
N THR A 423 14.78 1.69 -16.11
CA THR A 423 15.65 2.52 -15.26
C THR A 423 16.03 3.89 -15.85
N GLY A 424 15.74 4.15 -17.12
CA GLY A 424 15.99 5.41 -17.80
C GLY A 424 17.47 5.76 -18.02
N LYS A 425 18.40 4.79 -17.87
CA LYS A 425 19.85 5.02 -18.04
C LYS A 425 20.38 4.39 -19.31
N VAL A 426 21.44 4.99 -19.84
CA VAL A 426 22.26 4.41 -20.92
C VAL A 426 22.92 3.14 -20.40
N VAL A 427 22.58 1.99 -20.97
CA VAL A 427 23.14 0.68 -20.62
C VAL A 427 24.62 0.65 -21.05
N GLU A 428 25.53 0.21 -20.16
CA GLU A 428 26.98 0.15 -20.47
C GLU A 428 27.32 -0.88 -21.56
N ASP A 429 26.54 -1.96 -21.64
CA ASP A 429 26.56 -2.93 -22.74
C ASP A 429 25.12 -3.21 -23.22
N PRO A 430 24.58 -2.35 -24.09
CA PRO A 430 23.20 -2.46 -24.56
C PRO A 430 22.95 -3.79 -25.30
N HIS A 431 23.97 -4.39 -25.91
CA HIS A 431 23.82 -5.63 -26.66
C HIS A 431 23.59 -6.85 -25.77
N SER A 432 24.16 -6.92 -24.56
CA SER A 432 23.92 -8.07 -23.66
C SER A 432 22.56 -8.01 -23.00
N GLN A 433 22.10 -6.81 -22.59
CA GLN A 433 20.75 -6.64 -22.03
C GLN A 433 19.68 -6.98 -23.06
N ILE A 434 19.80 -6.44 -24.29
CA ILE A 434 18.82 -6.71 -25.35
C ILE A 434 18.77 -8.22 -25.68
N LYS A 435 19.89 -8.95 -25.62
CA LYS A 435 19.89 -10.42 -25.80
C LYS A 435 19.12 -11.14 -24.70
N LYS A 436 19.27 -10.72 -23.45
CA LYS A 436 18.60 -11.31 -22.29
C LYS A 436 17.09 -11.05 -22.32
N ASP A 437 16.69 -9.82 -22.62
CA ASP A 437 15.28 -9.45 -22.78
C ASP A 437 14.64 -10.27 -23.92
N LEU A 438 15.39 -10.51 -25.00
CA LEU A 438 14.96 -11.34 -26.11
C LEU A 438 14.84 -12.84 -25.73
N GLU A 439 15.67 -13.35 -24.83
CA GLU A 439 15.51 -14.70 -24.26
C GLU A 439 14.29 -14.83 -23.36
N GLU A 440 14.00 -13.81 -22.53
CA GLU A 440 12.82 -13.77 -21.69
C GLU A 440 11.53 -13.66 -22.52
N LEU A 441 11.51 -12.77 -23.52
CA LEU A 441 10.40 -12.67 -24.48
C LEU A 441 10.17 -14.00 -25.20
N LYS A 442 11.22 -14.72 -25.62
CA LYS A 442 11.09 -16.07 -26.19
C LYS A 442 10.49 -17.07 -25.22
N ARG A 443 10.83 -17.00 -23.93
CA ARG A 443 10.24 -17.86 -22.90
C ARG A 443 8.74 -17.56 -22.74
N VAL A 444 8.36 -16.29 -22.60
CA VAL A 444 6.95 -15.91 -22.44
C VAL A 444 6.15 -16.25 -23.71
N GLN A 445 6.75 -16.06 -24.90
CA GLN A 445 6.15 -16.48 -26.16
C GLN A 445 5.91 -18.00 -26.21
N LYS A 446 6.83 -18.81 -25.65
CA LYS A 446 6.65 -20.25 -25.50
C LYS A 446 5.51 -20.58 -24.53
N GLU A 447 5.40 -19.89 -23.40
CA GLU A 447 4.30 -20.05 -22.44
C GLU A 447 2.94 -19.69 -23.09
N SER A 448 2.88 -18.58 -23.83
CA SER A 448 1.70 -18.19 -24.62
C SER A 448 1.31 -19.25 -25.68
N THR A 449 2.29 -19.88 -26.35
CA THR A 449 2.00 -20.98 -27.28
C THR A 449 1.43 -22.21 -26.57
N MET A 450 1.94 -22.57 -25.39
CA MET A 450 1.40 -23.69 -24.61
C MET A 450 -0.04 -23.42 -24.16
N ILE A 451 -0.35 -22.18 -23.75
CA ILE A 451 -1.72 -21.77 -23.41
C ILE A 451 -2.64 -21.90 -24.63
N ARG A 452 -2.20 -21.46 -25.81
CA ARG A 452 -2.99 -21.57 -27.05
C ARG A 452 -3.23 -23.03 -27.45
N GLU A 453 -2.22 -23.90 -27.33
CA GLU A 453 -2.37 -25.33 -27.58
C GLU A 453 -3.35 -25.95 -26.59
N ALA A 454 -3.30 -25.56 -25.31
CA ALA A 454 -4.26 -25.99 -24.32
C ALA A 454 -5.68 -25.51 -24.66
N ILE A 455 -5.87 -24.25 -25.07
CA ILE A 455 -7.16 -23.71 -25.50
C ILE A 455 -7.68 -24.47 -26.74
N ALA A 456 -6.83 -24.71 -27.74
CA ALA A 456 -7.21 -25.45 -28.95
C ALA A 456 -7.62 -26.90 -28.64
N LYS A 457 -6.89 -27.55 -27.72
CA LYS A 457 -7.23 -28.88 -27.21
C LYS A 457 -8.57 -28.86 -26.49
N LEU A 458 -8.79 -27.89 -25.58
CA LEU A 458 -10.05 -27.71 -24.86
C LEU A 458 -11.22 -27.47 -25.82
N ARG A 459 -11.04 -26.64 -26.87
CA ARG A 459 -12.06 -26.43 -27.92
C ARG A 459 -12.44 -27.73 -28.61
N THR A 460 -11.45 -28.55 -28.95
CA THR A 460 -11.66 -29.86 -29.59
C THR A 460 -12.40 -30.82 -28.65
N GLU A 461 -11.98 -30.89 -27.38
CA GLU A 461 -12.59 -31.73 -26.35
C GLU A 461 -14.04 -31.31 -26.04
N MET A 462 -14.32 -30.00 -26.08
CA MET A 462 -15.65 -29.43 -25.84
C MET A 462 -16.55 -29.38 -27.09
N GLY A 463 -16.03 -29.69 -28.28
CA GLY A 463 -16.76 -29.58 -29.54
C GLY A 463 -17.15 -28.14 -29.89
N ILE A 464 -16.32 -27.16 -29.54
CA ILE A 464 -16.53 -25.73 -29.79
C ILE A 464 -15.65 -25.29 -30.96
N GLU A 465 -16.26 -24.87 -32.06
CA GLU A 465 -15.52 -24.28 -33.19
C GLU A 465 -15.12 -22.82 -32.89
N LYS A 466 -13.98 -22.33 -33.41
CA LYS A 466 -13.68 -20.88 -33.40
C LYS A 466 -14.71 -20.18 -34.28
N LYS A 467 -15.10 -18.94 -33.93
CA LYS A 467 -15.94 -18.14 -34.81
C LYS A 467 -15.08 -17.61 -35.96
N ASP A 468 -15.48 -17.87 -37.20
CA ASP A 468 -14.88 -17.21 -38.38
C ASP A 468 -15.44 -15.78 -38.42
N ASP A 469 -14.74 -14.84 -37.76
CA ASP A 469 -15.03 -13.40 -37.85
C ASP A 469 -13.95 -12.67 -38.65
#